data_AF-A0A7C1X0R5-F1
#
_entry.id   AF-A0A7C1X0R5-F1
#
_cell.length_a   1.000
_cell.length_b   1.000
_cell.length_c   1.000
_cell.angle_alpha   90.00
_cell.angle_beta   90.00
_cell.angle_gamma   90.00
#
_symmetry.space_group_name_H-M   'P 1'
#
loop_
_entity.id
_entity.type
_entity.pdbx_description
1 polymer ?
#
loop_
_entity_poly.entity_id
_entity_poly.type
_entity_poly.pdbx_seq_one_letter_code
_entity_poly.pdbx_strand_id
1 'polypeptide(L)'
;MRLLLLFALLLHPQGIDWEGAWADLARLADPTTDPAEAAELRAGLDALARVALTADPEGPEVTRGALLAVRLAKSEGEENSPALTTLRRRPLDGLTGEELWWVAEVQPPGPARVRALLAALEATAELTPEHLRLAWNYGVVEAQALRLETGALPIQRILEQRAQAPWSTMDLGLTLSRLGRVEELDALFEHAIEREAAAGRDTAELWSRWGIATYGLGRDDLARDRLGRALARGSQDASLVLARMDLRAGRLEAVRSGLRASILSTPPAPWALRCWGISLLPQPRTRPHGPASKGNAKH
;
A
#
# COMPACT_ATOMS: atom_id res chain seq x y z
N MET A 1 28.26 40.70 0.47
CA MET A 1 29.52 40.07 0.03
C MET A 1 29.33 38.55 -0.18
N ARG A 2 28.32 38.16 -0.99
CA ARG A 2 28.09 36.77 -1.43
C ARG A 2 27.64 36.67 -2.90
N LEU A 3 27.60 37.79 -3.63
CA LEU A 3 27.50 37.80 -5.11
C LEU A 3 28.72 37.16 -5.78
N LEU A 4 29.83 36.98 -5.06
CA LEU A 4 31.00 36.21 -5.50
C LEU A 4 30.82 34.69 -5.38
N LEU A 5 29.81 34.18 -4.64
CA LEU A 5 29.51 32.73 -4.61
C LEU A 5 28.81 32.25 -5.90
N LEU A 6 28.08 33.14 -6.58
CA LEU A 6 27.52 32.87 -7.90
C LEU A 6 28.60 32.63 -8.96
N PHE A 7 29.82 33.15 -8.76
CA PHE A 7 30.97 32.93 -9.65
C PHE A 7 31.85 31.76 -9.19
N ALA A 8 31.86 31.43 -7.89
CA ALA A 8 32.57 30.26 -7.36
C ALA A 8 31.89 28.92 -7.72
N LEU A 9 30.58 28.93 -7.97
CA LEU A 9 29.81 27.76 -8.44
C LEU A 9 30.15 27.35 -9.90
N LEU A 10 30.76 28.24 -10.69
CA LEU A 10 31.16 27.94 -12.08
C LEU A 10 32.60 27.44 -12.21
N LEU A 11 33.40 27.43 -11.13
CA LEU A 11 34.84 27.13 -11.18
C LEU A 11 35.35 26.27 -10.02
N HIS A 12 34.49 25.52 -9.32
CA HIS A 12 34.97 24.42 -8.50
C HIS A 12 35.21 23.18 -9.38
N PRO A 13 36.43 22.60 -9.41
CA PRO A 13 36.72 21.39 -10.18
C PRO A 13 36.03 20.11 -9.66
N GLN A 14 35.04 20.23 -8.76
CA GLN A 14 34.46 19.15 -7.95
C GLN A 14 32.92 18.99 -8.10
N GLY A 15 32.26 19.75 -9.00
CA GLY A 15 30.79 19.66 -9.19
C GLY A 15 29.98 20.55 -8.22
N ILE A 16 28.65 20.42 -8.26
CA ILE A 16 27.73 21.17 -7.38
C ILE A 16 27.75 20.54 -5.98
N ASP A 17 27.87 21.38 -4.94
CA ASP A 17 27.77 20.94 -3.54
C ASP A 17 26.30 20.72 -3.14
N TRP A 18 25.82 19.50 -3.38
CA TRP A 18 24.46 19.10 -3.01
C TRP A 18 24.27 18.87 -1.52
N GLU A 19 25.29 18.45 -0.80
CA GLU A 19 25.20 18.26 0.65
C GLU A 19 24.93 19.61 1.33
N GLY A 20 25.67 20.65 0.94
CA GLY A 20 25.42 22.03 1.35
C GLY A 20 24.03 22.53 0.94
N ALA A 21 23.61 22.27 -0.30
CA ALA A 21 22.28 22.68 -0.78
C ALA A 21 21.13 22.03 0.01
N TRP A 22 21.24 20.74 0.35
CA TRP A 22 20.23 20.04 1.16
C TRP A 22 20.23 20.53 2.62
N ALA A 23 21.41 20.81 3.19
CA ALA A 23 21.50 21.41 4.51
C ALA A 23 20.87 22.81 4.56
N ASP A 24 21.12 23.64 3.56
CA ASP A 24 20.50 24.96 3.44
C ASP A 24 18.98 24.87 3.25
N LEU A 25 18.49 23.90 2.48
CA LEU A 25 17.04 23.62 2.36
C LEU A 25 16.43 23.18 3.69
N ALA A 26 17.14 22.36 4.47
CA ALA A 26 16.69 21.95 5.80
C ALA A 26 16.65 23.14 6.78
N ARG A 27 17.65 24.04 6.75
CA ARG A 27 17.62 25.29 7.53
C ARG A 27 16.46 26.18 7.12
N LEU A 28 16.17 26.30 5.82
CA LEU A 28 15.02 27.06 5.34
C LEU A 28 13.68 26.52 5.86
N ALA A 29 13.58 25.21 6.11
CA ALA A 29 12.40 24.57 6.67
C ALA A 29 12.27 24.73 8.21
N ASP A 30 13.33 25.17 8.89
CA ASP A 30 13.30 25.44 10.33
C ASP A 30 12.51 26.73 10.60
N PRO A 31 11.42 26.69 11.39
CA PRO A 31 10.61 27.87 11.71
C PRO A 31 11.35 28.92 12.54
N THR A 32 12.53 28.60 13.10
CA THR A 32 13.35 29.51 13.89
C THR A 32 14.33 30.34 13.06
N THR A 33 14.46 30.04 11.76
CA THR A 33 15.36 30.76 10.85
C THR A 33 14.93 32.21 10.66
N ASP A 34 15.89 33.13 10.74
CA ASP A 34 15.64 34.56 10.56
C ASP A 34 15.05 34.85 9.16
N PRO A 35 14.02 35.70 9.02
CA PRO A 35 13.40 35.97 7.73
C PRO A 35 14.36 36.52 6.66
N ALA A 36 15.37 37.30 7.04
CA ALA A 36 16.35 37.80 6.07
C ALA A 36 17.31 36.69 5.64
N GLU A 37 17.74 35.84 6.57
CA GLU A 37 18.51 34.63 6.26
C GLU A 37 17.71 33.68 5.36
N ALA A 38 16.45 33.43 5.67
CA ALA A 38 15.56 32.59 4.87
C ALA A 38 15.41 33.10 3.43
N ALA A 39 15.28 34.43 3.26
CA ALA A 39 15.22 35.05 1.93
C ALA A 39 16.53 34.90 1.16
N GLU A 40 17.69 35.03 1.82
CA GLU A 40 19.01 34.82 1.20
C GLU A 40 19.22 33.36 0.80
N LEU A 41 18.93 32.41 1.70
CA LEU A 41 19.02 30.97 1.42
C LEU A 41 18.14 30.58 0.24
N ARG A 42 16.90 31.07 0.23
CA ARG A 42 15.95 30.82 -0.85
C ARG A 42 16.50 31.33 -2.18
N ALA A 43 16.94 32.58 -2.25
CA ALA A 43 17.50 33.14 -3.49
C ALA A 43 18.73 32.36 -3.99
N GLY A 44 19.56 31.87 -3.08
CA GLY A 44 20.72 31.02 -3.38
C GLY A 44 20.31 29.65 -3.94
N LEU A 45 19.40 28.95 -3.28
CA LEU A 45 18.89 27.64 -3.70
C LEU A 45 18.15 27.72 -5.04
N ASP A 46 17.39 28.79 -5.26
CA ASP A 46 16.72 29.08 -6.54
C ASP A 46 17.73 29.25 -7.69
N ALA A 47 18.81 30.00 -7.44
CA ALA A 47 19.86 30.20 -8.42
C ALA A 47 20.58 28.88 -8.72
N LEU A 48 20.87 28.07 -7.69
CA LEU A 48 21.49 26.75 -7.83
C LEU A 48 20.59 25.80 -8.63
N ALA A 49 19.29 25.75 -8.33
CA ALA A 49 18.33 24.93 -9.06
C ALA A 49 18.28 25.31 -10.56
N ARG A 50 18.29 26.62 -10.89
CA ARG A 50 18.32 27.09 -12.28
C ARG A 50 19.60 26.67 -13.00
N VAL A 51 20.77 26.77 -12.36
CA VAL A 51 22.04 26.33 -12.93
C VAL A 51 22.04 24.82 -13.16
N ALA A 52 21.63 24.05 -12.16
CA ALA A 52 21.56 22.59 -12.22
C ALA A 52 20.63 22.08 -13.34
N LEU A 53 19.51 22.77 -13.59
CA LEU A 53 18.57 22.43 -14.67
C LEU A 53 19.16 22.63 -16.09
N THR A 54 20.25 23.38 -16.22
CA THR A 54 20.99 23.56 -17.49
C THR A 54 22.18 22.64 -17.66
N ALA A 55 22.48 21.80 -16.66
CA ALA A 55 23.54 20.82 -16.72
C ALA A 55 23.23 19.69 -17.72
N ASP A 56 24.13 18.71 -17.82
CA ASP A 56 23.94 17.54 -18.70
C ASP A 56 22.57 16.89 -18.44
N PRO A 57 21.68 16.83 -19.46
CA PRO A 57 20.32 16.29 -19.32
C PRO A 57 20.24 14.86 -18.77
N GLU A 58 21.28 14.06 -18.98
CA GLU A 58 21.35 12.67 -18.53
C GLU A 58 22.05 12.52 -17.16
N GLY A 59 22.64 13.60 -16.63
CA GLY A 59 23.33 13.60 -15.35
C GLY A 59 22.38 13.72 -14.14
N PRO A 60 22.84 13.29 -12.95
CA PRO A 60 22.04 13.37 -11.72
C PRO A 60 21.79 14.83 -11.28
N GLU A 61 22.64 15.76 -11.72
CA GLU A 61 22.56 17.19 -11.42
C GLU A 61 21.23 17.81 -11.82
N VAL A 62 20.72 17.47 -13.00
CA VAL A 62 19.42 17.97 -13.48
C VAL A 62 18.28 17.40 -12.64
N THR A 63 18.38 16.15 -12.21
CA THR A 63 17.39 15.50 -11.34
C THR A 63 17.37 16.14 -9.95
N ARG A 64 18.55 16.40 -9.37
CA ARG A 64 18.68 17.11 -8.08
C ARG A 64 18.19 18.55 -8.17
N GLY A 65 18.52 19.26 -9.25
CA GLY A 65 18.02 20.62 -9.50
C GLY A 65 16.50 20.68 -9.63
N ALA A 66 15.90 19.71 -10.34
CA ALA A 66 14.45 19.59 -10.43
C ALA A 66 13.81 19.25 -9.08
N LEU A 67 14.40 18.34 -8.31
CA LEU A 67 13.93 18.00 -6.95
C LEU A 67 13.99 19.22 -6.02
N LEU A 68 15.10 19.96 -6.02
CA LEU A 68 15.26 21.17 -5.22
C LEU A 68 14.20 22.21 -5.57
N ALA A 69 13.99 22.50 -6.86
CA ALA A 69 12.97 23.44 -7.31
C ALA A 69 11.55 23.03 -6.90
N VAL A 70 11.22 21.73 -6.92
CA VAL A 70 9.91 21.24 -6.47
C VAL A 70 9.74 21.41 -4.96
N ARG A 71 10.78 21.07 -4.16
CA ARG A 71 10.72 21.20 -2.69
C ARG A 71 10.65 22.66 -2.25
N LEU A 72 11.39 23.55 -2.91
CA LEU A 72 11.30 24.99 -2.69
C LEU A 72 9.87 25.48 -2.93
N ALA A 73 9.31 25.27 -4.12
CA ALA A 73 7.94 25.67 -4.45
C ALA A 73 6.91 25.16 -3.42
N LYS A 74 7.02 23.90 -3.00
CA LYS A 74 6.16 23.31 -1.96
C LYS A 74 6.29 24.04 -0.61
N SER A 75 7.49 24.49 -0.23
CA SER A 75 7.71 25.29 0.99
C SER A 75 7.05 26.68 0.91
N GLU A 76 6.76 27.17 -0.29
CA GLU A 76 6.06 28.44 -0.52
C GLU A 76 4.53 28.27 -0.59
N GLY A 77 4.04 27.03 -0.46
CA GLY A 77 2.63 26.70 -0.64
C GLY A 77 2.22 26.52 -2.11
N GLU A 78 3.18 26.47 -3.04
CA GLU A 78 2.88 26.15 -4.43
C GLU A 78 2.72 24.63 -4.62
N GLU A 79 1.53 24.19 -5.01
CA GLU A 79 1.25 22.76 -5.22
C GLU A 79 1.82 22.23 -6.55
N ASN A 80 2.05 23.09 -7.54
CA ASN A 80 2.37 22.70 -8.92
C ASN A 80 3.63 23.39 -9.43
N SER A 81 4.81 22.87 -9.07
CA SER A 81 6.06 23.31 -9.65
C SER A 81 6.24 22.77 -11.09
N PRO A 82 6.60 23.60 -12.09
CA PRO A 82 6.89 23.12 -13.44
C PRO A 82 8.06 22.12 -13.47
N ALA A 83 8.98 22.21 -12.50
CA ALA A 83 10.10 21.30 -12.34
C ALA A 83 9.66 19.86 -12.04
N LEU A 84 8.43 19.64 -11.55
CA LEU A 84 7.90 18.29 -11.32
C LEU A 84 7.79 17.49 -12.62
N THR A 85 7.41 18.15 -13.73
CA THR A 85 7.34 17.49 -15.05
C THR A 85 8.72 17.05 -15.51
N THR A 86 9.74 17.88 -15.27
CA THR A 86 11.14 17.55 -15.53
C THR A 86 11.55 16.35 -14.67
N LEU A 87 11.36 16.43 -13.36
CA LEU A 87 11.74 15.38 -12.41
C LEU A 87 11.15 14.01 -12.78
N ARG A 88 9.88 13.97 -13.22
CA ARG A 88 9.18 12.74 -13.62
C ARG A 88 9.83 11.99 -14.78
N ARG A 89 10.51 12.70 -15.67
CA ARG A 89 11.08 12.15 -16.91
C ARG A 89 12.55 11.77 -16.81
N ARG A 90 13.22 12.18 -15.73
CA ARG A 90 14.67 11.99 -15.58
C ARG A 90 15.04 10.62 -15.03
N PRO A 91 16.25 10.12 -15.36
CA PRO A 91 16.83 8.96 -14.69
C PRO A 91 17.06 9.26 -13.19
N LEU A 92 17.05 8.20 -12.40
CA LEU A 92 17.28 8.27 -10.95
C LEU A 92 18.68 7.74 -10.57
N ASP A 93 19.48 7.38 -11.57
CA ASP A 93 20.83 6.85 -11.38
C ASP A 93 21.75 7.89 -10.75
N GLY A 94 22.59 7.46 -9.81
CA GLY A 94 23.53 8.35 -9.11
C GLY A 94 22.93 9.21 -7.99
N LEU A 95 21.63 9.05 -7.69
CA LEU A 95 21.01 9.61 -6.48
C LEU A 95 21.28 8.74 -5.25
N THR A 96 21.33 9.36 -4.08
CA THR A 96 21.42 8.64 -2.80
C THR A 96 20.06 8.03 -2.43
N GLY A 97 20.05 7.07 -1.50
CA GLY A 97 18.80 6.49 -1.00
C GLY A 97 17.84 7.53 -0.43
N GLU A 98 18.36 8.51 0.30
CA GLU A 98 17.58 9.61 0.87
C GLU A 98 16.99 10.53 -0.21
N GLU A 99 17.78 10.88 -1.24
CA GLU A 99 17.31 11.64 -2.38
C GLU A 99 16.16 10.91 -3.09
N LEU A 100 16.24 9.59 -3.24
CA LEU A 100 15.17 8.78 -3.86
C LEU A 100 13.88 8.80 -3.03
N TRP A 101 13.98 8.78 -1.70
CA TRP A 101 12.81 8.97 -0.82
C TRP A 101 12.18 10.34 -1.02
N TRP A 102 12.98 11.40 -1.10
CA TRP A 102 12.48 12.74 -1.36
C TRP A 102 11.86 12.87 -2.76
N VAL A 103 12.43 12.21 -3.78
CA VAL A 103 11.80 12.13 -5.10
C VAL A 103 10.45 11.44 -4.99
N ALA A 104 10.32 10.33 -4.27
CA ALA A 104 9.02 9.66 -4.10
C ALA A 104 8.00 10.56 -3.36
N GLU A 105 8.45 11.32 -2.37
CA GLU A 105 7.60 12.16 -1.52
C GLU A 105 6.93 13.32 -2.28
N VAL A 106 7.65 13.94 -3.21
CA VAL A 106 7.13 15.08 -3.99
C VAL A 106 6.23 14.67 -5.15
N GLN A 107 6.13 13.37 -5.44
CA GLN A 107 5.37 12.88 -6.59
C GLN A 107 3.90 12.62 -6.20
N PRO A 108 2.94 12.97 -7.07
CA PRO A 108 1.57 12.55 -6.88
C PRO A 108 1.42 11.03 -7.06
N PRO A 109 0.31 10.43 -6.56
CA PRO A 109 0.00 9.03 -6.80
C PRO A 109 0.09 8.63 -8.28
N GLY A 110 0.79 7.53 -8.56
CA GLY A 110 1.00 7.04 -9.92
C GLY A 110 2.42 6.57 -10.23
N PRO A 111 2.71 6.27 -11.52
CA PRO A 111 3.90 5.51 -11.91
C PRO A 111 5.23 6.16 -11.53
N ALA A 112 5.32 7.49 -11.57
CA ALA A 112 6.55 8.19 -11.21
C ALA A 112 6.89 8.05 -9.73
N ARG A 113 5.89 8.14 -8.85
CA ARG A 113 6.06 7.90 -7.41
C ARG A 113 6.44 6.45 -7.15
N VAL A 114 5.77 5.50 -7.78
CA VAL A 114 6.07 4.07 -7.63
C VAL A 114 7.51 3.79 -8.04
N ARG A 115 7.94 4.28 -9.21
CA ARG A 115 9.33 4.13 -9.69
C ARG A 115 10.34 4.67 -8.68
N ALA A 116 10.14 5.88 -8.19
CA ALA A 116 11.04 6.49 -7.21
C ALA A 116 11.06 5.73 -5.88
N LEU A 117 9.89 5.28 -5.41
CA LEU A 117 9.78 4.52 -4.18
C LEU A 117 10.47 3.15 -4.27
N LEU A 118 10.33 2.45 -5.40
CA LEU A 118 11.02 1.17 -5.60
C LEU A 118 12.53 1.36 -5.61
N ALA A 119 13.02 2.38 -6.32
CA ALA A 119 14.44 2.75 -6.30
C ALA A 119 14.92 3.08 -4.88
N ALA A 120 14.13 3.84 -4.10
CA ALA A 120 14.45 4.17 -2.72
C ALA A 120 14.51 2.92 -1.81
N LEU A 121 13.53 2.02 -1.94
CA LEU A 121 13.46 0.76 -1.18
C LEU A 121 14.62 -0.19 -1.51
N GLU A 122 15.09 -0.18 -2.76
CA GLU A 122 16.23 -0.97 -3.23
C GLU A 122 17.57 -0.37 -2.77
N ALA A 123 17.74 0.95 -2.91
CA ALA A 123 18.97 1.65 -2.54
C ALA A 123 19.19 1.77 -1.03
N THR A 124 18.13 1.65 -0.23
CA THR A 124 18.21 1.79 1.23
C THR A 124 18.45 0.43 1.90
N ALA A 125 19.67 0.24 2.43
CA ALA A 125 20.07 -1.01 3.09
C ALA A 125 19.30 -1.26 4.40
N GLU A 126 19.09 -0.23 5.22
CA GLU A 126 18.35 -0.33 6.48
C GLU A 126 17.13 0.57 6.45
N LEU A 127 15.94 -0.04 6.43
CA LEU A 127 14.68 0.71 6.45
C LEU A 127 14.36 1.13 7.88
N THR A 128 14.25 2.44 8.09
CA THR A 128 13.73 2.98 9.34
C THR A 128 12.24 2.68 9.46
N PRO A 129 11.65 2.76 10.68
CA PRO A 129 10.20 2.68 10.83
C PRO A 129 9.45 3.71 10.00
N GLU A 130 10.05 4.88 9.75
CA GLU A 130 9.47 5.91 8.89
C GLU A 130 9.46 5.51 7.41
N HIS A 131 10.55 4.95 6.90
CA HIS A 131 10.60 4.40 5.54
C HIS A 131 9.53 3.32 5.33
N LEU A 132 9.38 2.40 6.28
CA LEU A 132 8.34 1.36 6.23
C LEU A 132 6.94 1.96 6.22
N ARG A 133 6.64 2.91 7.12
CA ARG A 133 5.34 3.59 7.17
C ARG A 133 5.04 4.32 5.86
N LEU A 134 6.01 5.04 5.31
CA LEU A 134 5.84 5.81 4.09
C LEU A 134 5.56 4.91 2.89
N ALA A 135 6.37 3.86 2.70
CA ALA A 135 6.16 2.89 1.64
C ALA A 135 4.83 2.15 1.78
N TRP A 136 4.45 1.77 3.00
CA TRP A 136 3.15 1.15 3.28
C TRP A 136 1.99 2.07 2.88
N ASN A 137 2.01 3.32 3.33
CA ASN A 137 1.00 4.32 2.97
C ASN A 137 0.88 4.49 1.46
N TYR A 138 2.01 4.55 0.75
CA TYR A 138 1.99 4.67 -0.71
C TYR A 138 1.45 3.42 -1.39
N GLY A 139 1.82 2.22 -0.95
CA GLY A 139 1.24 0.97 -1.42
C GLY A 139 -0.29 0.93 -1.25
N VAL A 140 -0.80 1.36 -0.08
CA VAL A 140 -2.24 1.48 0.20
C VAL A 140 -2.92 2.47 -0.74
N VAL A 141 -2.33 3.66 -0.95
CA VAL A 141 -2.89 4.66 -1.86
C VAL A 141 -2.97 4.14 -3.30
N GLU A 142 -1.94 3.44 -3.78
CA GLU A 142 -1.99 2.81 -5.10
C GLU A 142 -3.06 1.71 -5.18
N ALA A 143 -3.23 0.92 -4.12
CA ALA A 143 -4.24 -0.14 -4.07
C ALA A 143 -5.68 0.40 -4.04
N GLN A 144 -5.91 1.48 -3.30
CA GLN A 144 -7.21 2.18 -3.25
C GLN A 144 -7.56 2.81 -4.60
N ALA A 145 -6.56 3.28 -5.34
CA ALA A 145 -6.74 3.79 -6.69
C ALA A 145 -6.78 2.69 -7.77
N LEU A 146 -6.87 1.41 -7.38
CA LEU A 146 -6.92 0.23 -8.25
C LEU A 146 -5.71 0.07 -9.19
N ARG A 147 -4.58 0.72 -8.89
CA ARG A 147 -3.30 0.51 -9.60
C ARG A 147 -2.56 -0.64 -8.93
N LEU A 148 -3.10 -1.84 -9.09
CA LEU A 148 -2.65 -3.02 -8.38
C LEU A 148 -1.34 -3.56 -8.95
N GLU A 149 -1.31 -3.95 -10.23
CA GLU A 149 -0.17 -4.63 -10.84
C GLU A 149 1.08 -3.76 -10.92
N THR A 150 0.94 -2.50 -11.33
CA THR A 150 2.06 -1.58 -11.57
C THR A 150 2.29 -0.61 -10.42
N GLY A 151 1.50 -0.69 -9.35
CA GLY A 151 1.54 0.24 -8.22
C GLY A 151 1.71 -0.48 -6.89
N ALA A 152 0.61 -0.96 -6.33
CA ALA A 152 0.61 -1.57 -5.00
C ALA A 152 1.46 -2.84 -4.91
N LEU A 153 1.30 -3.76 -5.88
CA LEU A 153 1.93 -5.07 -5.87
C LEU A 153 3.47 -5.02 -5.74
N PRO A 154 4.23 -4.28 -6.58
CA PRO A 154 5.69 -4.25 -6.48
C PRO A 154 6.16 -3.65 -5.14
N ILE A 155 5.48 -2.61 -4.64
CA ILE A 155 5.80 -1.99 -3.36
C ILE A 155 5.61 -2.99 -2.21
N GLN A 156 4.43 -3.63 -2.17
CA GLN A 156 4.07 -4.56 -1.11
C GLN A 156 4.93 -5.82 -1.11
N ARG A 157 5.41 -6.29 -2.27
CA ARG A 157 6.36 -7.41 -2.35
C ARG A 157 7.68 -7.11 -1.67
N ILE A 158 8.26 -5.93 -1.93
CA ILE A 158 9.50 -5.52 -1.26
C ILE A 158 9.24 -5.37 0.25
N LEU A 159 8.11 -4.76 0.63
CA LEU A 159 7.74 -4.65 2.05
C LEU A 159 7.59 -6.01 2.74
N GLU A 160 6.92 -7.00 2.12
CA GLU A 160 6.82 -8.34 2.71
C GLU A 160 8.19 -9.00 2.87
N GLN A 161 9.05 -8.91 1.86
CA GLN A 161 10.40 -9.49 1.93
C GLN A 161 11.24 -8.89 3.07
N ARG A 162 11.10 -7.58 3.30
CA ARG A 162 11.90 -6.84 4.28
C ARG A 162 11.32 -6.85 5.68
N ALA A 163 9.99 -6.78 5.81
CA ALA A 163 9.32 -6.72 7.11
C ALA A 163 9.01 -8.11 7.68
N GLN A 164 8.63 -9.07 6.83
CA GLN A 164 8.20 -10.42 7.23
C GLN A 164 7.23 -10.41 8.42
N ALA A 165 6.22 -9.54 8.36
CA ALA A 165 5.29 -9.31 9.46
C ALA A 165 3.85 -9.62 9.03
N PRO A 166 2.94 -9.97 9.95
CA PRO A 166 1.55 -10.25 9.60
C PRO A 166 0.87 -9.12 8.80
N TRP A 167 1.15 -7.87 9.11
CA TRP A 167 0.58 -6.72 8.39
C TRP A 167 0.98 -6.68 6.92
N SER A 168 2.24 -6.93 6.59
CA SER A 168 2.71 -6.90 5.19
C SER A 168 2.11 -8.07 4.39
N THR A 169 1.96 -9.23 5.04
CA THR A 169 1.33 -10.41 4.45
C THR A 169 -0.15 -10.13 4.15
N MET A 170 -0.86 -9.47 5.06
CA MET A 170 -2.27 -9.12 4.87
C MET A 170 -2.47 -8.16 3.70
N ASP A 171 -1.64 -7.13 3.57
CA ASP A 171 -1.76 -6.15 2.49
C ASP A 171 -1.43 -6.75 1.12
N LEU A 172 -0.32 -7.49 1.04
CA LEU A 172 0.06 -8.18 -0.18
C LEU A 172 -1.00 -9.23 -0.56
N GLY A 173 -1.50 -9.99 0.42
CA GLY A 173 -2.55 -10.97 0.22
C GLY A 173 -3.86 -10.36 -0.28
N LEU A 174 -4.25 -9.19 0.22
CA LEU A 174 -5.41 -8.46 -0.29
C LEU A 174 -5.22 -8.05 -1.76
N THR A 175 -4.04 -7.54 -2.12
CA THR A 175 -3.73 -7.17 -3.51
C THR A 175 -3.72 -8.40 -4.41
N LEU A 176 -3.07 -9.50 -4.02
CA LEU A 176 -3.04 -10.75 -4.79
C LEU A 176 -4.44 -11.34 -5.01
N SER A 177 -5.30 -11.29 -3.99
CA SER A 177 -6.70 -11.69 -4.08
C SER A 177 -7.48 -10.83 -5.09
N ARG A 178 -7.33 -9.50 -5.05
CA ARG A 178 -7.97 -8.62 -6.05
C ARG A 178 -7.48 -8.87 -7.48
N LEU A 179 -6.23 -9.33 -7.62
CA LEU A 179 -5.61 -9.70 -8.89
C LEU A 179 -5.94 -11.11 -9.37
N GLY A 180 -6.67 -11.92 -8.59
CA GLY A 180 -6.98 -13.30 -8.98
C GLY A 180 -5.82 -14.29 -8.84
N ARG A 181 -4.71 -13.92 -8.20
CA ARG A 181 -3.46 -14.71 -8.15
C ARG A 181 -3.47 -15.68 -6.97
N VAL A 182 -4.24 -16.75 -7.11
CA VAL A 182 -4.53 -17.70 -6.02
C VAL A 182 -3.28 -18.45 -5.56
N GLU A 183 -2.44 -18.87 -6.50
CA GLU A 183 -1.23 -19.66 -6.21
C GLU A 183 -0.20 -18.83 -5.43
N GLU A 184 0.01 -17.58 -5.83
CA GLU A 184 0.88 -16.65 -5.10
C GLU A 184 0.33 -16.31 -3.71
N LEU A 185 -0.98 -16.13 -3.61
CA LEU A 185 -1.67 -15.85 -2.35
C LEU A 185 -1.51 -17.00 -1.36
N ASP A 186 -1.67 -18.24 -1.84
CA ASP A 186 -1.57 -19.44 -1.01
C ASP A 186 -0.13 -19.61 -0.49
N ALA A 187 0.87 -19.52 -1.37
CA ALA A 187 2.28 -19.59 -0.97
C ALA A 187 2.66 -18.50 0.05
N LEU A 188 2.15 -17.27 -0.13
CA LEU A 188 2.38 -16.17 0.79
C LEU A 188 1.85 -16.47 2.21
N PHE A 189 0.60 -16.92 2.31
CA PHE A 189 -0.01 -17.19 3.62
C PHE A 189 0.57 -18.44 4.27
N GLU A 190 0.90 -19.49 3.50
CA GLU A 190 1.60 -20.68 4.01
C GLU A 190 2.91 -20.28 4.69
N HIS A 191 3.76 -19.54 3.97
CA HIS A 191 5.05 -19.13 4.50
C HIS A 191 4.93 -18.22 5.73
N ALA A 192 3.99 -17.26 5.71
CA ALA A 192 3.76 -16.39 6.85
C ALA A 192 3.26 -17.15 8.09
N ILE A 193 2.34 -18.12 7.91
CA ILE A 193 1.83 -18.94 8.99
C ILE A 193 2.92 -19.85 9.57
N GLU A 194 3.75 -20.46 8.73
CA GLU A 194 4.90 -21.25 9.17
C GLU A 194 5.87 -20.43 10.02
N ARG A 195 6.21 -19.22 9.56
CA ARG A 195 7.08 -18.27 10.27
C ARG A 195 6.52 -17.87 11.63
N GLU A 196 5.25 -17.48 11.70
CA GLU A 196 4.61 -17.07 12.94
C GLU A 196 4.44 -18.24 13.92
N ALA A 197 4.04 -19.41 13.42
CA ALA A 197 3.88 -20.61 14.24
C ALA A 197 5.23 -21.10 14.81
N ALA A 198 6.29 -21.08 14.01
CA ALA A 198 7.65 -21.43 14.46
C ALA A 198 8.15 -20.50 15.59
N ALA A 199 7.69 -19.25 15.59
CA ALA A 199 7.97 -18.29 16.65
C ALA A 199 7.00 -18.36 17.84
N GLY A 200 6.08 -19.34 17.87
CA GLY A 200 5.09 -19.51 18.94
C GLY A 200 4.02 -18.41 19.00
N ARG A 201 3.81 -17.67 17.91
CA ARG A 201 2.81 -16.58 17.83
C ARG A 201 1.47 -17.08 17.32
N ASP A 202 0.40 -16.33 17.64
CA ASP A 202 -0.94 -16.65 17.18
C ASP A 202 -1.06 -16.45 15.67
N THR A 203 -1.69 -17.42 15.00
CA THR A 203 -1.91 -17.46 13.54
C THR A 203 -3.38 -17.34 13.17
N ALA A 204 -4.28 -17.17 14.14
CA ALA A 204 -5.73 -17.10 13.90
C ALA A 204 -6.12 -16.01 12.89
N GLU A 205 -5.50 -14.82 12.99
CA GLU A 205 -5.77 -13.73 12.05
C GLU A 205 -5.28 -14.06 10.63
N LEU A 206 -4.07 -14.63 10.48
CA LEU A 206 -3.55 -15.02 9.16
C LEU A 206 -4.45 -16.05 8.47
N TRP A 207 -4.87 -17.09 9.18
CA TRP A 207 -5.84 -18.07 8.66
C TRP A 207 -7.17 -17.41 8.28
N SER A 208 -7.65 -16.45 9.08
CA SER A 208 -8.90 -15.73 8.81
C SER A 208 -8.80 -14.90 7.54
N ARG A 209 -7.70 -14.15 7.38
CA ARG A 209 -7.44 -13.29 6.23
C ARG A 209 -7.28 -14.11 4.95
N TRP A 210 -6.57 -15.23 5.03
CA TRP A 210 -6.43 -16.17 3.92
C TRP A 210 -7.79 -16.75 3.49
N GLY A 211 -8.62 -17.15 4.46
CA GLY A 211 -9.97 -17.62 4.22
C GLY A 211 -10.87 -16.56 3.58
N ILE A 212 -10.83 -15.32 4.06
CA ILE A 212 -11.59 -14.19 3.49
C ILE A 212 -11.13 -13.89 2.06
N ALA A 213 -9.83 -13.82 1.83
CA ALA A 213 -9.24 -13.55 0.52
C ALA A 213 -9.67 -14.59 -0.52
N THR A 214 -9.74 -15.86 -0.12
CA THR A 214 -10.09 -16.97 -1.01
C THR A 214 -11.59 -17.15 -1.19
N TYR A 215 -12.37 -16.74 -0.19
CA TYR A 215 -13.82 -16.56 -0.37
C TYR A 215 -14.13 -15.45 -1.39
N GLY A 216 -13.41 -14.33 -1.33
CA GLY A 216 -13.54 -13.23 -2.31
C GLY A 216 -13.24 -13.67 -3.75
N LEU A 217 -12.38 -14.67 -3.92
CA LEU A 217 -12.04 -15.31 -5.19
C LEU A 217 -13.05 -16.38 -5.64
N GLY A 218 -14.10 -16.66 -4.87
CA GLY A 218 -15.09 -17.70 -5.15
C GLY A 218 -14.59 -19.13 -4.90
N ARG A 219 -13.48 -19.31 -4.18
CA ARG A 219 -12.95 -20.63 -3.80
C ARG A 219 -13.57 -21.11 -2.49
N ASP A 220 -14.88 -21.37 -2.52
CA ASP A 220 -15.69 -21.65 -1.32
C ASP A 220 -15.15 -22.82 -0.47
N ASP A 221 -14.59 -23.87 -1.08
CA ASP A 221 -14.06 -25.01 -0.33
C ASP A 221 -12.75 -24.68 0.39
N LEU A 222 -11.82 -23.98 -0.28
CA LEU A 222 -10.58 -23.50 0.32
C LEU A 222 -10.87 -22.49 1.43
N ALA A 223 -11.80 -21.57 1.18
CA ALA A 223 -12.24 -20.61 2.19
C ALA A 223 -12.77 -21.30 3.44
N ARG A 224 -13.60 -22.34 3.29
CA ARG A 224 -14.14 -23.10 4.42
C ARG A 224 -13.03 -23.80 5.21
N ASP A 225 -12.07 -24.43 4.55
CA ASP A 225 -10.92 -25.06 5.24
C ASP A 225 -10.15 -24.03 6.07
N ARG A 226 -9.75 -22.92 5.44
CA ARG A 226 -8.92 -21.87 6.05
C ARG A 226 -9.64 -21.17 7.20
N LEU A 227 -10.91 -20.83 7.02
CA LEU A 227 -11.73 -20.25 8.08
C LEU A 227 -12.01 -21.26 9.20
N GLY A 228 -12.15 -22.56 8.89
CA GLY A 228 -12.27 -23.61 9.89
C GLY A 228 -11.04 -23.69 10.78
N ARG A 229 -9.84 -23.62 10.18
CA ARG A 229 -8.55 -23.56 10.91
C ARG A 229 -8.42 -22.31 11.76
N ALA A 230 -8.91 -21.17 11.28
CA ALA A 230 -8.95 -19.94 12.05
C ALA A 230 -9.92 -20.02 13.24
N LEU A 231 -11.12 -20.57 13.03
CA LEU A 231 -12.12 -20.77 14.07
C LEU A 231 -11.62 -21.71 15.17
N ALA A 232 -10.94 -22.80 14.80
CA ALA A 232 -10.31 -23.72 15.76
C ALA A 232 -9.23 -23.05 16.64
N ARG A 233 -8.69 -21.90 16.18
CA ARG A 233 -7.74 -21.06 16.93
C ARG A 233 -8.43 -19.88 17.65
N GLY A 234 -9.75 -19.82 17.66
CA GLY A 234 -10.52 -18.82 18.39
C GLY A 234 -10.89 -17.55 17.59
N SER A 235 -10.70 -17.54 16.27
CA SER A 235 -11.10 -16.39 15.44
C SER A 235 -12.62 -16.21 15.42
N GLN A 236 -13.10 -15.09 15.99
CA GLN A 236 -14.51 -14.71 15.95
C GLN A 236 -14.95 -14.31 14.54
N ASP A 237 -14.07 -13.62 13.79
CA ASP A 237 -14.32 -13.20 12.41
C ASP A 237 -14.56 -14.41 11.51
N ALA A 238 -13.79 -15.49 11.70
CA ALA A 238 -13.96 -16.71 10.92
C ALA A 238 -15.35 -17.33 11.12
N SER A 239 -15.89 -17.30 12.35
CA SER A 239 -17.24 -17.76 12.62
C SER A 239 -18.29 -16.97 11.83
N LEU A 240 -18.17 -15.63 11.81
CA LEU A 240 -19.10 -14.76 11.09
C LEU A 240 -19.08 -15.00 9.58
N VAL A 241 -17.90 -15.21 8.99
CA VAL A 241 -17.76 -15.46 7.56
C VAL A 241 -18.30 -16.85 7.19
N LEU A 242 -17.99 -17.89 7.98
CA LEU A 242 -18.55 -19.23 7.78
C LEU A 242 -20.07 -19.23 7.89
N ALA A 243 -20.63 -18.55 8.88
CA ALA A 243 -22.08 -18.39 9.00
C ALA A 243 -22.71 -17.68 7.79
N ARG A 244 -22.02 -16.70 7.19
CA ARG A 244 -22.48 -16.07 5.95
C ARG A 244 -22.46 -17.06 4.77
N MET A 245 -21.42 -17.88 4.66
CA MET A 245 -21.33 -18.93 3.63
C MET A 245 -22.44 -19.97 3.81
N ASP A 246 -22.71 -20.39 5.04
CA ASP A 246 -23.77 -21.34 5.38
C ASP A 246 -25.16 -20.77 5.09
N LEU A 247 -25.38 -19.48 5.38
CA LEU A 247 -26.62 -18.80 5.07
C LEU A 247 -26.89 -18.78 3.56
N ARG A 248 -25.88 -18.44 2.75
CA ARG A 248 -25.98 -18.47 1.27
C ARG A 248 -26.32 -19.86 0.76
N ALA A 249 -25.80 -20.90 1.41
CA ALA A 249 -26.03 -22.29 1.04
C ALA A 249 -27.31 -22.90 1.66
N GLY A 250 -28.09 -22.14 2.43
CA GLY A 250 -29.30 -22.63 3.10
C GLY A 250 -29.06 -23.58 4.28
N ARG A 251 -27.83 -23.67 4.79
CA ARG A 251 -27.47 -24.53 5.94
C ARG A 251 -27.79 -23.86 7.28
N LEU A 252 -29.08 -23.66 7.55
CA LEU A 252 -29.54 -22.85 8.69
C LEU A 252 -29.08 -23.36 10.05
N GLU A 253 -28.96 -24.68 10.24
CA GLU A 253 -28.45 -25.24 11.49
C GLU A 253 -26.98 -24.87 11.73
N ALA A 254 -26.16 -24.88 10.67
CA ALA A 254 -24.76 -24.49 10.76
C ALA A 254 -24.63 -22.99 11.05
N VAL A 255 -25.48 -22.15 10.43
CA VAL A 255 -25.58 -20.71 10.75
C VAL A 255 -25.84 -20.51 12.24
N ARG A 256 -26.85 -21.19 12.79
CA ARG A 256 -27.17 -21.10 14.22
C ARG A 256 -26.01 -21.60 15.07
N SER A 257 -25.43 -22.75 14.76
CA SER A 257 -24.31 -23.27 15.53
C SER A 257 -23.13 -22.30 15.57
N GLY A 258 -22.74 -21.73 14.42
CA GLY A 258 -21.61 -20.79 14.34
C GLY A 258 -21.87 -19.48 15.06
N LEU A 259 -23.07 -18.92 14.95
CA LEU A 259 -23.38 -17.60 15.49
C LEU A 259 -23.68 -17.58 16.99
N ARG A 260 -23.87 -18.74 17.64
CA ARG A 260 -24.21 -18.83 19.07
C ARG A 260 -23.31 -18.00 19.97
N ALA A 261 -21.99 -18.09 19.80
CA ALA A 261 -21.06 -17.31 20.60
C ALA A 261 -21.19 -15.80 20.35
N SER A 262 -21.34 -15.39 19.09
CA SER A 262 -21.42 -13.97 18.70
C SER A 262 -22.73 -13.28 19.07
N ILE A 263 -23.84 -14.02 19.22
CA ILE A 263 -25.11 -13.44 19.71
C ILE A 263 -25.16 -13.31 21.24
N LEU A 264 -24.26 -14.02 21.94
CA LEU A 264 -24.13 -13.98 23.40
C LEU A 264 -23.03 -13.01 23.86
N SER A 265 -22.29 -12.38 22.94
CA SER A 265 -21.30 -11.36 23.29
C SER A 265 -21.99 -10.08 23.80
N THR A 266 -21.25 -9.26 24.55
CA THR A 266 -21.76 -8.00 25.11
C THR A 266 -20.90 -6.82 24.62
N PRO A 267 -21.41 -5.96 23.69
CA PRO A 267 -22.69 -6.08 22.99
C PRO A 267 -22.69 -7.21 21.94
N PRO A 268 -23.87 -7.74 21.57
CA PRO A 268 -23.96 -8.74 20.53
C PRO A 268 -23.61 -8.13 19.18
N ALA A 269 -22.89 -8.88 18.34
CA ALA A 269 -22.52 -8.39 17.01
C ALA A 269 -23.80 -8.14 16.16
N PRO A 270 -24.06 -6.90 15.67
CA PRO A 270 -25.31 -6.58 14.98
C PRO A 270 -25.59 -7.49 13.77
N TRP A 271 -24.53 -7.86 13.05
CA TRP A 271 -24.63 -8.80 11.92
C TRP A 271 -24.96 -10.23 12.34
N ALA A 272 -24.42 -10.71 13.48
CA ALA A 272 -24.74 -12.03 13.99
C ALA A 272 -26.22 -12.15 14.35
N LEU A 273 -26.80 -11.13 14.99
CA LEU A 273 -28.23 -11.05 15.29
C LEU A 273 -29.08 -11.07 14.01
N ARG A 274 -28.69 -10.30 13.00
CA ARG A 274 -29.40 -10.27 11.70
C ARG A 274 -29.40 -11.65 11.05
N CYS A 275 -28.24 -12.31 10.94
CA CYS A 275 -28.13 -13.64 10.34
C CYS A 275 -28.89 -14.69 11.14
N TRP A 276 -28.85 -14.61 12.47
CA TRP A 276 -29.65 -15.46 13.36
C TRP A 276 -31.15 -15.30 13.07
N GLY A 277 -31.65 -14.06 13.01
CA GLY A 277 -33.05 -13.78 12.67
C GLY A 277 -33.47 -14.35 11.32
N ILE A 278 -32.64 -14.17 10.27
CA ILE A 278 -32.91 -14.75 8.95
C ILE A 278 -32.98 -16.28 9.01
N SER A 279 -32.12 -16.93 9.82
CA SER A 279 -32.13 -18.38 9.98
C SER A 279 -33.38 -18.95 10.66
N LEU A 280 -34.19 -18.09 11.30
CA LEU A 280 -35.47 -18.46 11.92
C LEU A 280 -36.67 -18.26 11.00
N LEU A 281 -36.51 -17.56 9.87
CA LEU A 281 -37.61 -17.30 8.96
C LEU A 281 -38.06 -18.57 8.23
N PRO A 282 -39.39 -18.73 7.98
CA PRO A 282 -39.88 -19.81 7.13
C PRO A 282 -39.29 -19.69 5.73
N GLN A 283 -38.74 -20.78 5.20
CA GLN A 283 -38.20 -20.78 3.83
C GLN A 283 -39.35 -20.65 2.82
N PRO A 284 -39.18 -19.85 1.74
CA PRO A 284 -40.15 -19.84 0.66
C PRO A 284 -40.28 -21.26 0.14
N ARG A 285 -41.50 -21.81 0.16
CA ARG A 285 -41.79 -23.12 -0.41
C ARG A 285 -41.35 -23.09 -1.87
N THR A 286 -40.27 -23.79 -2.20
CA THR A 286 -39.93 -24.08 -3.59
C THR A 286 -41.12 -24.86 -4.14
N ARG A 287 -41.91 -24.25 -5.03
CA ARG A 287 -42.93 -24.99 -5.78
C ARG A 287 -42.17 -26.10 -6.51
N PRO A 288 -42.55 -27.38 -6.36
CA PRO A 288 -41.98 -28.41 -7.21
C PRO A 288 -42.25 -27.98 -8.65
N HIS A 289 -41.21 -27.96 -9.50
CA HIS A 289 -41.41 -27.84 -10.93
C HIS A 289 -42.36 -28.97 -11.32
N GLY A 290 -43.60 -28.61 -11.64
CA GLY A 290 -44.59 -29.55 -12.14
C GLY A 290 -44.01 -30.24 -13.38
N PRO A 291 -44.32 -31.53 -13.60
CA PRO A 291 -43.77 -32.27 -14.72
C PRO A 291 -44.06 -31.50 -16.02
N ALA A 292 -43.01 -31.27 -16.82
CA ALA A 292 -43.11 -30.66 -18.13
C ALA A 292 -44.27 -31.32 -18.89
N SER A 293 -45.30 -30.54 -19.22
CA SER A 293 -46.38 -31.01 -20.06
C SER A 293 -45.76 -31.46 -21.39
N LYS A 294 -45.69 -32.77 -21.61
CA LYS A 294 -45.43 -33.32 -22.94
C LYS A 294 -46.56 -32.83 -23.84
N GLY A 295 -46.27 -31.81 -24.64
CA GLY A 295 -47.13 -31.36 -25.72
C GLY A 295 -47.38 -32.54 -26.64
N ASN A 296 -48.63 -33.01 -26.62
CA ASN A 296 -49.12 -34.04 -27.50
C ASN A 296 -49.41 -33.38 -28.86
N ALA A 297 -48.44 -33.40 -29.77
CA ALA A 297 -48.69 -33.06 -31.16
C ALA A 297 -49.29 -34.28 -31.86
N LYS A 298 -50.63 -34.32 -31.96
CA LYS A 298 -51.35 -35.13 -32.93
C LYS A 298 -52.42 -34.29 -33.61
N HIS A 299 -52.33 -34.33 -34.93
CA HIS A 299 -53.25 -33.87 -35.98
C HIS A 299 -53.11 -32.41 -36.40
#